data_AF-A0A4Z2GIE2-F1
#
_entry.id   AF-A0A4Z2GIE2-F1
#
_cell.length_a   1.000
_cell.length_b   1.000
_cell.length_c   1.000
_cell.angle_alpha   90.00
_cell.angle_beta   90.00
_cell.angle_gamma   90.00
#
_symmetry.space_group_name_H-M   'P 1'
#
loop_
_entity.id
_entity.type
_entity.pdbx_description
1 polymer ?
#
loop_
_entity_poly.entity_id
_entity_poly.type
_entity_poly.pdbx_seq_one_letter_code
_entity_poly.pdbx_strand_id
1 'polypeptide(L)'
;MDMCSSGEALQCYTCMGSNNEDCNQQGSKSCPSYSDACAVVVGHDSGVMKSCSYKSFCSQANSQGYRAPGVKVHCCYGDDCNMNSFASRLPRLNYLLLFLPLLFHSFFK
;
A
#
# COMPACT_ATOMS: atom_id res chain seq x y z
N MET A 1 -0.45 15.44 -18.49
CA MET A 1 -1.27 14.40 -19.11
C MET A 1 -1.36 13.25 -18.11
N ASP A 2 -2.41 13.20 -17.31
CA ASP A 2 -2.66 12.09 -16.38
C ASP A 2 -3.35 10.98 -17.15
N MET A 3 -2.65 9.85 -17.31
CA MET A 3 -3.12 8.70 -18.07
C MET A 3 -4.19 7.97 -17.25
N CYS A 4 -5.47 8.30 -17.49
CA CYS A 4 -6.57 7.44 -17.07
C CYS A 4 -6.50 6.16 -17.91
N SER A 5 -5.85 5.13 -17.36
CA SER A 5 -5.86 3.80 -17.96
C SER A 5 -7.30 3.32 -18.06
N SER A 6 -7.73 3.08 -19.28
CA SER A 6 -9.04 2.55 -19.63
C SER A 6 -9.16 1.10 -19.16
N GLY A 7 -10.02 0.87 -18.16
CA GLY A 7 -10.80 -0.37 -18.09
C GLY A 7 -10.18 -1.62 -17.46
N GLU A 8 -9.00 -1.55 -16.85
CA GLU A 8 -8.57 -2.62 -15.93
C GLU A 8 -9.06 -2.31 -14.52
N ALA A 9 -9.98 -3.15 -14.02
CA ALA A 9 -10.43 -3.10 -12.66
C ALA A 9 -9.27 -3.41 -11.73
N LEU A 10 -8.81 -2.40 -10.97
CA LEU A 10 -7.76 -2.52 -9.96
C LEU A 10 -7.96 -3.80 -9.13
N GLN A 11 -6.94 -4.61 -8.96
CA GLN A 11 -7.01 -5.80 -8.12
C GLN A 11 -6.44 -5.51 -6.74
N CYS A 12 -7.18 -5.86 -5.69
CA CYS A 12 -6.71 -5.71 -4.32
C CYS A 12 -7.08 -6.95 -3.51
N TYR A 13 -6.28 -7.25 -2.48
CA TYR A 13 -6.69 -8.18 -1.44
C TYR A 13 -7.92 -7.62 -0.72
N THR A 14 -9.00 -8.42 -0.70
CA THR A 14 -10.26 -8.11 -0.02
C THR A 14 -10.55 -9.24 0.96
N CYS A 15 -10.04 -9.10 2.18
CA CYS A 15 -10.00 -10.18 3.16
C CYS A 15 -10.00 -9.62 4.58
N MET A 16 -10.30 -10.49 5.53
CA MET A 16 -10.12 -10.25 6.96
C MET A 16 -9.42 -11.45 7.56
N GLY A 17 -8.37 -11.22 8.34
CA GLY A 17 -7.59 -12.27 8.97
C GLY A 17 -6.95 -11.80 10.26
N SER A 18 -6.40 -12.74 11.02
CA SER A 18 -5.69 -12.43 12.27
C SER A 18 -4.35 -11.74 12.02
N ASN A 19 -3.75 -12.01 10.86
CA ASN A 19 -2.50 -11.42 10.38
C ASN A 19 -2.55 -11.22 8.86
N ASN A 20 -1.46 -10.73 8.30
CA ASN A 20 -1.37 -10.39 6.88
C ASN A 20 -1.41 -11.65 5.99
N GLU A 21 -0.79 -12.73 6.46
CA GLU A 21 -0.63 -13.99 5.76
C GLU A 21 -1.96 -14.74 5.64
N ASP A 22 -2.69 -14.83 6.76
CA ASP A 22 -4.04 -15.40 6.88
C ASP A 22 -5.05 -14.67 5.97
N CYS A 23 -4.94 -13.34 5.90
CA CYS A 23 -5.71 -12.53 4.94
C CYS A 23 -5.30 -12.86 3.49
N ASN A 24 -4.00 -12.90 3.18
CA ASN A 24 -3.49 -13.13 1.83
C ASN A 24 -3.86 -14.50 1.25
N GLN A 25 -4.01 -15.52 2.10
CA GLN A 25 -4.44 -16.85 1.65
C GLN A 25 -5.84 -16.85 1.01
N GLN A 26 -6.67 -15.84 1.29
CA GLN A 26 -8.00 -15.70 0.68
C GLN A 26 -7.95 -15.17 -0.78
N GLY A 27 -6.81 -14.61 -1.18
CA GLY A 27 -6.56 -14.09 -2.52
C GLY A 27 -7.10 -12.68 -2.77
N SER A 28 -6.74 -12.14 -3.93
CA SER A 28 -7.20 -10.83 -4.40
C SER A 28 -8.49 -10.91 -5.22
N LYS A 29 -9.19 -9.78 -5.32
CA LYS A 29 -10.41 -9.61 -6.13
C LYS A 29 -10.31 -8.33 -6.94
N SER A 30 -10.96 -8.32 -8.10
CA SER A 30 -11.15 -7.13 -8.89
C SER A 30 -12.05 -6.13 -8.15
N CYS A 31 -11.55 -4.92 -7.99
CA CYS A 31 -12.27 -3.82 -7.38
C CYS A 31 -13.29 -3.21 -8.36
N PRO A 32 -14.31 -2.53 -7.83
CA PRO A 32 -15.23 -1.76 -8.67
C PRO A 32 -14.50 -0.70 -9.50
N SER A 33 -15.06 -0.32 -10.66
CA SER A 33 -14.45 0.68 -11.56
C SER A 33 -14.24 2.07 -10.95
N TYR A 34 -14.93 2.38 -9.85
CA TYR A 34 -14.79 3.63 -9.11
C TYR A 34 -13.72 3.59 -8.01
N SER A 35 -13.15 2.41 -7.73
CA SER A 35 -12.10 2.25 -6.73
C SER A 35 -10.73 2.42 -7.36
N ASP A 36 -10.00 3.44 -6.90
CA ASP A 36 -8.67 3.79 -7.40
C ASP A 36 -7.55 3.51 -6.38
N ALA A 37 -7.86 2.91 -5.22
CA ALA A 37 -6.88 2.62 -4.18
C ALA A 37 -7.17 1.29 -3.47
N CYS A 38 -6.14 0.66 -2.92
CA CYS A 38 -6.28 -0.42 -1.95
C CYS A 38 -6.06 0.14 -0.54
N ALA A 39 -6.82 -0.34 0.45
CA ALA A 39 -6.67 -0.01 1.85
C ALA A 39 -6.37 -1.26 2.70
N VAL A 40 -5.55 -1.08 3.72
CA VAL A 40 -5.25 -2.04 4.79
C VAL A 40 -5.54 -1.39 6.12
N VAL A 41 -6.42 -2.00 6.89
CA VAL A 41 -6.78 -1.62 8.24
C VAL A 41 -6.14 -2.62 9.19
N VAL A 42 -5.29 -2.14 10.09
CA VAL A 42 -4.62 -2.95 11.11
C VAL A 42 -5.15 -2.49 12.47
N GLY A 43 -5.89 -3.36 13.15
CA GLY A 43 -6.31 -3.13 14.53
C GLY A 43 -5.18 -3.45 15.51
N HIS A 44 -5.19 -2.82 16.68
CA HIS A 44 -4.20 -3.07 17.73
C HIS A 44 -4.16 -4.55 18.16
N ASP A 45 -5.33 -5.18 18.27
CA ASP A 45 -5.53 -6.59 18.63
C ASP A 45 -6.60 -7.29 17.77
N SER A 46 -7.06 -6.62 16.70
CA SER A 46 -8.27 -6.99 15.94
C SER A 46 -7.98 -7.59 14.56
N GLY A 47 -6.72 -7.90 14.28
CA GLY A 47 -6.28 -8.46 13.00
C GLY A 47 -6.10 -7.44 11.88
N VAL A 48 -5.99 -7.97 10.67
CA VAL A 48 -5.76 -7.23 9.42
C VAL A 48 -7.00 -7.36 8.53
N MET A 49 -7.52 -6.23 8.08
CA MET A 49 -8.60 -6.17 7.10
C MET A 49 -8.14 -5.41 5.86
N LYS A 50 -8.32 -5.99 4.69
CA LYS A 50 -7.93 -5.41 3.40
C LYS A 50 -9.15 -5.19 2.54
N SER A 51 -9.19 -4.06 1.83
CA SER A 51 -10.34 -3.71 1.00
C SER A 51 -9.98 -2.79 -0.15
N CYS A 52 -10.83 -2.77 -1.19
CA CYS A 52 -10.83 -1.73 -2.20
C CYS A 52 -11.33 -0.42 -1.57
N SER A 53 -10.67 0.68 -1.91
CA SER A 53 -10.98 2.01 -1.40
C SER A 53 -10.83 3.06 -2.50
N TYR A 54 -10.94 4.32 -2.10
CA TYR A 54 -10.84 5.45 -3.00
C TYR A 54 -9.94 6.55 -2.42
N LYS A 55 -9.33 7.33 -3.30
CA LYS A 55 -8.31 8.33 -2.93
C LYS A 55 -8.78 9.35 -1.91
N SER A 56 -10.04 9.80 -1.95
CA SER A 56 -10.55 10.76 -0.96
C SER A 56 -10.69 10.15 0.45
N PHE A 57 -11.07 8.88 0.57
CA PHE A 57 -11.06 8.16 1.85
C PHE A 57 -9.64 8.01 2.39
N CYS A 58 -8.72 7.58 1.54
CA CYS A 58 -7.31 7.43 1.91
C CYS A 58 -6.67 8.76 2.34
N SER A 59 -6.99 9.86 1.65
CA SER A 59 -6.55 11.20 2.02
C SER A 59 -7.07 11.61 3.40
N GLN A 60 -8.34 11.32 3.69
CA GLN A 60 -8.94 11.60 4.98
C GLN A 60 -8.32 10.74 6.10
N ALA A 61 -8.17 9.44 5.87
CA ALA A 61 -7.58 8.52 6.85
C ALA A 61 -6.11 8.86 7.16
N ASN A 62 -5.34 9.32 6.16
CA ASN A 62 -3.94 9.71 6.35
C ASN A 62 -3.79 11.09 7.02
N SER A 63 -4.74 12.01 6.83
CA SER A 63 -4.68 13.37 7.39
C SER A 63 -5.30 13.48 8.78
N GLN A 64 -6.43 12.83 9.01
CA GLN A 64 -7.19 12.90 10.26
C GLN A 64 -6.96 11.68 11.16
N GLY A 65 -6.22 10.69 10.67
CA GLY A 65 -6.17 9.37 11.29
C GLY A 65 -7.50 8.62 11.11
N TYR A 66 -7.48 7.32 11.41
CA TYR A 66 -8.72 6.57 11.51
C TYR A 66 -9.39 6.88 12.85
N ARG A 67 -10.71 7.06 12.86
CA ARG A 67 -11.45 7.56 14.04
C ARG A 67 -11.43 6.62 15.25
N ALA A 68 -11.01 5.37 15.07
CA ALA A 68 -10.94 4.38 16.13
C ALA A 68 -9.56 4.35 16.80
N PRO A 69 -9.45 4.51 18.13
CA PRO A 69 -8.18 4.42 18.84
C PRO A 69 -7.55 3.04 18.65
N GLY A 70 -6.25 3.00 18.36
CA GLY A 70 -5.50 1.76 18.14
C GLY A 70 -5.64 1.16 16.73
N VAL A 71 -6.39 1.79 15.82
CA VAL A 71 -6.53 1.31 14.44
C VAL A 71 -5.69 2.16 13.49
N LYS A 72 -4.90 1.52 12.64
CA LYS A 72 -4.10 2.17 11.60
C LYS A 72 -4.64 1.81 10.22
N VAL A 73 -4.75 2.80 9.34
CA VAL A 73 -5.14 2.60 7.94
C VAL A 73 -3.98 2.99 7.04
N HIS A 74 -3.63 2.08 6.14
CA HIS A 74 -2.61 2.26 5.13
C HIS A 74 -3.23 2.13 3.75
N CYS A 75 -2.88 3.01 2.84
CA CYS A 75 -3.36 2.97 1.46
C CYS A 75 -2.22 2.91 0.46
N CYS A 76 -2.45 2.21 -0.65
CA CYS A 76 -1.57 2.17 -1.81
C CYS A 76 -2.37 2.17 -3.11
N TYR A 77 -1.67 2.34 -4.22
CA TYR A 77 -2.23 2.48 -5.56
C TYR A 77 -1.53 1.46 -6.48
N GLY A 78 -2.31 0.72 -7.27
CA GLY A 78 -1.82 -0.34 -8.16
C GLY A 78 -2.24 -1.74 -7.71
N ASP A 79 -2.20 -2.70 -8.63
CA ASP A 79 -2.68 -4.05 -8.41
C ASP A 79 -1.90 -4.77 -7.31
N ASP A 80 -2.63 -5.44 -6.42
CA ASP A 80 -2.13 -6.26 -5.32
C ASP A 80 -1.12 -5.55 -4.39
N CYS A 81 -1.07 -4.21 -4.44
CA CYS A 81 -0.13 -3.42 -3.65
C CYS A 81 -0.32 -3.59 -2.14
N ASN A 82 -1.53 -3.98 -1.73
CA ASN A 82 -1.90 -4.23 -0.35
C ASN A 82 -1.56 -5.64 0.13
N MET A 83 -0.75 -6.41 -0.61
CA MET A 83 -0.23 -7.72 -0.18
C MET A 83 0.53 -7.63 1.16
N ASN A 84 1.26 -6.55 1.40
CA ASN A 84 1.92 -6.30 2.69
C ASN A 84 1.22 -5.17 3.44
N SER A 85 0.98 -5.37 4.74
CA SER A 85 0.38 -4.34 5.61
C SER A 85 1.19 -3.03 5.68
N PHE A 86 2.45 -3.06 5.24
CA PHE A 86 3.34 -1.91 5.14
C PHE A 86 3.26 -1.25 3.76
N ALA A 87 2.06 -0.95 3.29
CA ALA A 87 1.81 -0.05 2.17
C ALA A 87 2.30 1.41 2.41
N SER A 88 3.12 1.64 3.43
CA SER A 88 3.98 2.80 3.55
C SER A 88 4.93 2.84 2.36
N ARG A 89 4.67 3.80 1.45
CA ARG A 89 5.65 4.43 0.56
C ARG A 89 7.03 3.80 0.72
N LEU A 90 7.40 2.84 -0.12
CA LEU A 90 8.82 2.63 -0.35
C LEU A 90 9.32 3.96 -0.92
N PRO A 91 10.12 4.75 -0.18
CA PRO A 91 10.88 5.79 -0.84
C PRO A 91 11.68 5.03 -1.89
N ARG A 92 11.47 5.35 -3.17
CA ARG A 92 12.24 4.86 -4.31
C ARG A 92 13.69 4.72 -3.85
N LEU A 93 14.10 3.50 -3.54
CA LEU A 93 15.40 3.21 -2.93
C LEU A 93 16.38 3.52 -4.05
N ASN A 94 16.90 4.75 -4.04
CA ASN A 94 17.72 5.26 -5.11
C ASN A 94 19.09 4.61 -4.97
N TYR A 95 19.21 3.40 -5.54
CA TYR A 95 20.41 2.58 -5.52
C TYR A 95 21.65 3.34 -6.03
N LEU A 96 21.46 4.42 -6.80
CA LEU A 96 22.55 5.34 -7.18
C LEU A 96 23.32 5.92 -5.99
N LEU A 97 22.67 6.13 -4.82
CA LEU A 97 23.34 6.70 -3.64
C LEU A 97 24.32 5.73 -2.97
N LEU A 98 24.20 4.42 -3.21
CA LEU A 98 25.11 3.41 -2.67
C LEU A 98 26.44 3.32 -3.44
N PHE A 99 26.51 3.82 -4.68
CA PHE A 99 27.71 3.73 -5.51
C PHE A 99 28.67 4.94 -5.38
N LEU A 100 28.21 6.04 -4.79
CA LEU A 100 29.03 7.24 -4.54
C LEU A 100 30.32 6.94 -3.74
N PRO A 101 30.30 6.23 -2.60
CA PRO A 101 31.53 6.00 -1.83
C PRO A 101 32.56 5.09 -2.55
N LEU A 102 32.11 4.21 -3.46
CA LEU A 102 33.00 3.33 -4.23
C LEU A 102 33.78 4.08 -5.33
N LEU A 103 33.15 5.09 -5.94
CA LEU A 103 33.80 5.94 -6.92
C LEU A 103 34.87 6.83 -6.26
N PHE A 104 34.59 7.42 -5.09
CA PHE A 104 35.59 8.23 -4.37
C PHE A 104 36.83 7.44 -3.95
N HIS A 105 36.68 6.16 -3.59
CA HIS A 105 37.83 5.29 -3.28
C HIS A 105 38.71 4.98 -4.48
N SER A 106 38.16 5.02 -5.70
CA SER A 106 38.89 4.71 -6.93
C SER A 106 39.61 5.93 -7.51
N PHE A 107 39.14 7.15 -7.20
CA PHE A 107 39.74 8.40 -7.66
C PHE A 107 40.86 8.93 -6.73
N PHE A 108 40.92 8.49 -5.47
CA PHE A 108 41.91 8.95 -4.48
C PHE A 108 43.04 7.93 -4.20
N LYS A 109 43.32 7.02 -5.14
CA LYS A 109 44.47 6.11 -5.06
C LYS A 109 45.50 6.40 -6.15
#